data_AF-A0A848GVP1-F1
#
_entry.id   AF-A0A848GVP1-F1
#
_cell.length_a   1.000
_cell.length_b   1.000
_cell.length_c   1.000
_cell.angle_alpha   90.00
_cell.angle_beta   90.00
_cell.angle_gamma   90.00
#
_symmetry.space_group_name_H-M   'P 1'
#
loop_
_entity.id
_entity.type
_entity.pdbx_description
1 polymer ?
#
loop_
_entity_poly.entity_id
_entity_poly.type
_entity_poly.pdbx_seq_one_letter_code
_entity_poly.pdbx_strand_id
1 'polypeptide(L)' 'MKKSRSPYISMDITELSKAMKKFSAELAKDPKAAKAFLVGAGILTEKGNFRAPYKGLCILLDQA' A
#
# COMPACT_ATOMS: atom_id res chain seq x y z
N MET A 1 -35.37 -8.86 -12.58
CA MET A 1 -34.60 -7.84 -11.84
C MET A 1 -33.25 -7.62 -12.53
N LYS A 2 -33.03 -6.46 -13.15
CA LYS A 2 -31.74 -6.12 -13.77
C LYS A 2 -30.79 -5.68 -12.64
N LYS A 3 -29.74 -6.45 -12.35
CA LYS A 3 -28.70 -6.06 -11.38
C LYS A 3 -27.99 -4.81 -11.93
N SER A 4 -28.22 -3.65 -11.33
CA SER A 4 -27.46 -2.44 -11.65
C SER A 4 -26.02 -2.67 -11.18
N ARG A 5 -25.09 -2.91 -12.12
CA ARG A 5 -23.65 -2.87 -11.80
C ARG A 5 -23.32 -1.46 -11.29
N SER A 6 -22.69 -1.39 -10.12
CA SER A 6 -22.19 -0.15 -9.54
C SER A 6 -21.30 0.58 -10.58
N PRO A 7 -21.48 1.88 -10.81
CA PRO A 7 -20.75 2.65 -11.84
C PRO A 7 -19.25 2.77 -11.58
N TYR A 8 -18.76 2.29 -10.43
CA TYR A 8 -17.35 2.32 -10.04
C TYR A 8 -16.54 1.09 -10.50
N ILE A 9 -17.18 0.11 -11.17
CA ILE A 9 -16.54 -1.13 -11.64
C ILE A 9 -16.24 -1.02 -13.14
N SER A 10 -15.34 -0.12 -13.54
CA SER A 10 -14.82 -0.13 -14.91
C SER A 10 -13.32 0.09 -15.01
N MET A 11 -12.61 0.22 -13.88
CA MET A 11 -11.16 0.15 -13.91
C MET A 11 -10.76 -1.32 -13.92
N ASP A 12 -10.13 -1.75 -15.00
CA ASP A 12 -9.58 -3.09 -15.11
C ASP A 12 -8.63 -3.34 -13.91
N ILE A 13 -8.87 -4.42 -13.18
CA ILE A 13 -8.08 -4.81 -12.01
C ILE A 13 -6.60 -4.93 -12.40
N THR A 14 -6.31 -5.29 -13.66
CA THR A 14 -4.96 -5.35 -14.21
C THR A 14 -4.33 -3.96 -14.30
N GLU A 15 -5.07 -2.94 -14.72
CA GLU A 15 -4.56 -1.55 -14.80
C GLU A 15 -4.37 -0.94 -13.41
N LEU A 16 -5.28 -1.22 -12.48
CA LEU A 16 -5.09 -0.85 -11.07
C LEU A 16 -3.82 -1.48 -10.49
N SER A 17 -3.59 -2.77 -10.74
CA SER A 17 -2.39 -3.48 -10.28
C SER A 17 -1.11 -2.86 -10.85
N LYS A 18 -1.09 -2.51 -12.14
CA LYS A 18 0.05 -1.82 -12.78
C LYS A 18 0.30 -0.44 -12.16
N ALA A 19 -0.77 0.35 -11.97
CA ALA A 19 -0.66 1.67 -11.37
C ALA A 19 -0.12 1.60 -9.93
N MET A 20 -0.61 0.66 -9.12
CA MET A 20 -0.12 0.44 -7.76
C MET A 20 1.34 -0.01 -7.72
N LYS A 21 1.77 -0.90 -8.64
CA LYS A 21 3.19 -1.30 -8.76
C LYS A 21 4.09 -0.12 -9.12
N LYS A 22 3.67 0.71 -10.08
CA LYS A 22 4.41 1.91 -10.47
C LYS A 22 4.52 2.91 -9.33
N PHE A 23 3.41 3.18 -8.63
CA PHE A 23 3.40 4.05 -7.46
C PHE A 23 4.34 3.53 -6.36
N SER A 24 4.30 2.23 -6.06
CA SER A 24 5.20 1.61 -5.09
C SER A 24 6.67 1.76 -5.49
N ALA A 25 7.00 1.54 -6.76
CA ALA A 25 8.36 1.69 -7.28
C ALA A 25 8.86 3.15 -7.26
N GLU A 26 7.99 4.13 -7.49
CA GLU A 26 8.33 5.55 -7.38
C GLU A 26 8.50 5.98 -5.92
N LEU A 27 7.61 5.54 -5.04
CA LEU A 27 7.69 5.80 -3.61
C LEU A 27 8.97 5.22 -3.00
N ALA A 28 9.39 4.03 -3.44
CA ALA A 28 10.63 3.38 -2.97
C ALA A 28 11.91 4.15 -3.33
N LYS A 29 11.89 5.02 -4.35
CA LYS A 29 13.06 5.84 -4.74
C LYS A 29 13.28 7.02 -3.80
N ASP A 30 12.27 7.44 -3.04
CA ASP A 30 12.37 8.49 -2.04
C ASP A 30 12.01 7.95 -0.64
N PRO A 31 13.03 7.55 0.15
CA PRO A 31 12.82 7.03 1.50
C PRO A 31 12.07 7.99 2.43
N LYS A 32 12.16 9.31 2.22
CA LYS A 32 11.45 10.29 3.05
C LYS A 32 9.96 10.32 2.69
N ALA A 33 9.64 10.34 1.40
CA ALA A 33 8.26 10.26 0.92
C ALA A 33 7.61 8.93 1.32
N ALA A 34 8.33 7.81 1.21
CA ALA A 34 7.87 6.50 1.66
C ALA A 34 7.56 6.48 3.15
N LYS A 35 8.44 7.02 3.99
CA LYS A 35 8.21 7.11 5.43
C LYS A 35 6.98 7.99 5.74
N ALA A 36 6.84 9.15 5.11
CA ALA A 36 5.71 10.05 5.31
C ALA A 36 4.38 9.37 4.93
N PHE A 37 4.35 8.66 3.80
CA PHE A 37 3.20 7.87 3.37
C PHE A 37 2.83 6.80 4.40
N LEU A 38 3.81 6.01 4.86
CA LEU A 38 3.58 4.94 5.84
C LEU A 38 3.16 5.48 7.22
N VAL A 39 3.61 6.67 7.61
CA VAL A 39 3.15 7.36 8.82
C VAL A 39 1.71 7.85 8.65
N GLY A 40 1.38 8.48 7.52
CA GLY A 40 0.02 8.95 7.21
C GLY A 40 -1.00 7.81 7.08
N ALA A 41 -0.56 6.65 6.58
CA ALA A 41 -1.34 5.42 6.54
C ALA A 41 -1.49 4.76 7.92
N GLY A 42 -0.88 5.29 8.98
CA GLY A 42 -0.94 4.75 10.34
C GLY A 42 -0.13 3.47 10.55
N ILE A 43 0.72 3.08 9.60
CA ILE A 43 1.53 1.86 9.67
C ILE A 43 2.77 2.10 10.55
N LEU A 44 3.44 3.22 10.32
CA LEU A 44 4.59 3.67 11.10
C LEU A 44 4.21 4.76 12.11
N THR A 45 5.05 4.89 13.12
CA THR A 45 5.15 6.07 13.98
C THR A 45 6.05 7.12 13.30
N GLU A 46 5.95 8.38 13.70
CA GLU A 46 6.82 9.46 13.19
C GLU A 46 8.32 9.15 13.35
N LYS A 47 8.66 8.40 14.40
CA LYS A 47 10.03 7.91 14.68
C LYS A 47 10.47 6.82 13.69
N GLY A 48 9.56 6.19 12.96
CA GLY A 48 9.84 5.14 11.98
C GLY A 48 9.62 3.72 12.49
N ASN A 49 9.10 3.54 13.71
CA ASN A 49 8.76 2.22 14.25
C ASN A 49 7.36 1.79 13.79
N PHE A 50 7.15 0.49 13.54
CA PHE A 50 5.81 -0.07 13.29
C PHE A 50 4.88 0.14 14.48
N ARG A 51 3.61 0.48 14.20
CA ARG A 51 2.56 0.48 15.23
C ARG A 51 2.18 -0.94 15.61
N ALA A 52 1.62 -1.10 16.82
CA ALA A 52 1.24 -2.39 17.40
C ALA A 52 0.55 -3.38 16.44
N PRO A 53 -0.48 -2.99 15.65
CA PRO A 53 -1.15 -3.94 14.75
C PRO A 53 -0.26 -4.43 13.59
N TYR A 54 0.79 -3.69 13.23
CA TYR A 54 1.66 -4.01 12.11
C TYR A 54 3.00 -4.64 12.52
N LYS A 55 3.33 -4.63 13.82
CA LYS A 55 4.60 -5.18 14.34
C LYS A 55 4.84 -6.64 13.97
N GLY A 56 3.78 -7.45 13.85
CA GLY A 56 3.88 -8.86 13.48
C GLY A 56 3.60 -9.18 12.01
N LEU A 57 3.20 -8.17 11.21
CA LEU A 57 2.85 -8.36 9.80
C LEU A 57 4.04 -8.22 8.87
N CYS A 58 5.08 -7.50 9.30
CA CYS A 58 6.36 -7.42 8.62
C CYS A 58 7.30 -8.51 9.18
N ILE A 59 6.94 -9.77 8.97
CA ILE A 59 7.93 -10.85 9.06
C ILE A 59 8.91 -10.57 7.94
N LEU A 60 10.18 -10.31 8.28
CA LEU A 60 11.26 -10.20 7.31
C LEU A 60 11.18 -11.45 6.43
N LEU A 61 10.93 -11.25 5.13
CA LEU A 61 10.99 -12.27 4.08
C LEU A 61 12.47 -12.69 3.90
N ASP A 62 13.07 -13.19 4.96
CA ASP A 62 14.45 -13.70 5.03
C ASP A 62 14.46 -15.11 5.64
N GLN A 63 13.42 -15.90 5.33
CA GLN A 63 13.33 -17.32 5.68
C GLN A 63 12.66 -18.11 4.55
N ALA A 64 13.30 -18.16 3.39
CA ALA A 64 13.25 -19.30 2.45
C ALA A 64 14.42 -19.21 1.47
#